data_AF-A0A820W836-F1
#
_entry.id   AF-A0A820W836-F1
#
_cell.length_a   1.000
_cell.length_b   1.000
_cell.length_c   1.000
_cell.angle_alpha   90.00
_cell.angle_beta   90.00
_cell.angle_gamma   90.00
#
_symmetry.space_group_name_H-M   'P 1'
#
loop_
_entity.id
_entity.type
_entity.pdbx_description
1 polymer ?
#
loop_
_entity_poly.entity_id
_entity_poly.type
_entity_poly.pdbx_seq_one_letter_code
_entity_poly.pdbx_strand_id
1 'polypeptide(L)'
;KFMEYQNKRGGTVVLLDIKKPTQQSWASPLEAHQTGLQLEKDVYQALLELHAMASKHADPHLTDYLEGEFLDEQVKSIKEYVEYITNLQRVGTGLGEYIFDKDL
;
A
#
# COMPACT_ATOMS: atom_id res chain seq x y z
N LYS A 1 -5.29 -11.65 -7.72
CA LYS A 1 -4.76 -10.68 -8.71
C LYS A 1 -3.38 -11.08 -9.28
N PHE A 2 -2.23 -10.80 -8.65
CA PHE A 2 -0.91 -11.06 -9.28
C PHE A 2 -0.62 -12.53 -9.63
N MET A 3 -0.90 -13.48 -8.75
CA MET A 3 -0.68 -14.91 -9.03
C MET A 3 -1.53 -15.40 -10.23
N GLU A 4 -2.77 -14.94 -10.31
CA GLU A 4 -3.68 -15.26 -11.43
C GLU A 4 -3.20 -14.60 -12.73
N TYR A 5 -2.74 -13.34 -12.67
CA TYR A 5 -2.16 -12.66 -13.82
C TYR A 5 -0.91 -13.39 -14.34
N GLN A 6 -0.04 -13.85 -13.43
CA GLN A 6 1.14 -14.63 -13.78
C GLN A 6 0.76 -15.93 -14.50
N ASN A 7 -0.22 -16.67 -13.97
CA ASN A 7 -0.76 -17.88 -14.62
C ASN A 7 -1.40 -17.57 -15.98
N LYS A 8 -2.14 -16.45 -16.10
CA LYS A 8 -2.76 -16.00 -17.37
C LYS A 8 -1.72 -15.72 -18.45
N ARG A 9 -0.55 -15.20 -18.08
CA ARG A 9 0.56 -14.91 -18.99
C ARG A 9 1.45 -16.12 -19.26
N GLY A 10 1.11 -17.30 -18.72
CA GLY A 10 1.87 -18.54 -18.86
C GLY A 10 3.15 -18.59 -18.02
N GLY A 11 3.30 -17.69 -17.05
CA GLY A 11 4.43 -17.67 -16.12
C GLY A 11 4.24 -18.65 -14.97
N THR A 12 5.33 -18.90 -14.24
CA THR A 12 5.32 -19.76 -13.06
C THR A 12 5.29 -18.90 -11.80
N VAL A 13 4.42 -19.24 -10.86
CA VAL A 13 4.39 -18.64 -9.51
C VAL A 13 5.41 -19.35 -8.63
N VAL A 14 6.37 -18.61 -8.10
CA VAL A 14 7.34 -19.10 -7.10
C VAL A 14 7.06 -18.38 -5.80
N LEU A 15 6.72 -19.14 -4.76
CA LEU A 15 6.43 -18.61 -3.43
C LEU A 15 7.71 -18.58 -2.59
N LEU A 16 7.88 -17.49 -1.84
CA LEU A 16 8.98 -17.30 -0.89
C LEU A 16 8.41 -17.11 0.52
N ASP A 17 9.27 -17.26 1.51
CA ASP A 17 8.90 -17.04 2.91
C ASP A 17 8.46 -15.58 3.15
N ILE A 18 7.30 -15.42 3.78
CA ILE A 18 6.82 -14.12 4.23
C ILE A 18 7.53 -13.80 5.55
N LYS A 19 8.42 -12.80 5.52
CA LYS A 19 9.12 -12.36 6.71
C LYS A 19 8.16 -11.75 7.72
N LYS A 20 8.40 -11.99 9.00
CA LYS A 20 7.67 -11.30 10.07
C LYS A 20 7.81 -9.78 9.95
N PRO A 21 6.80 -9.00 10.36
CA PRO A 21 6.92 -7.54 10.45
C PRO A 21 8.11 -7.13 11.32
N THR A 22 8.77 -6.04 10.95
CA THR A 22 9.87 -5.45 11.72
C THR A 22 9.38 -4.84 13.03
N GLN A 23 8.17 -4.28 13.02
CA GLN A 23 7.48 -3.71 14.17
C GLN A 23 6.19 -4.49 14.44
N GLN A 24 5.96 -4.86 15.71
CA GLN A 24 4.81 -5.68 16.13
C GLN A 24 3.94 -4.97 17.19
N SER A 25 4.33 -3.77 17.62
CA SER A 25 3.59 -2.96 18.58
C SER A 25 3.70 -1.50 18.16
N TRP A 26 2.60 -0.76 18.30
CA TRP A 26 2.53 0.67 18.06
C TRP A 26 2.05 1.35 19.34
N ALA A 27 2.71 2.43 19.75
CA ALA A 27 2.41 3.14 20.98
C ALA A 27 1.16 4.04 20.85
N SER A 28 0.76 4.37 19.62
CA SER A 28 -0.44 5.17 19.33
C SER A 28 -1.04 4.84 17.96
N PRO A 29 -2.34 5.13 17.74
CA PRO A 29 -2.95 5.07 16.41
C PRO A 29 -2.20 5.92 15.38
N LEU A 30 -1.65 7.07 15.80
CA LEU A 30 -0.84 7.93 14.95
C LEU A 30 0.42 7.21 14.43
N GLU A 31 1.15 6.54 15.31
CA GLU A 31 2.34 5.75 14.93
C GLU A 31 1.96 4.58 14.02
N ALA A 32 0.82 3.93 14.28
CA ALA A 32 0.31 2.85 13.44
C ALA A 32 0.00 3.34 12.02
N HIS A 33 -0.70 4.47 11.88
CA HIS A 33 -1.03 5.04 10.57
C HIS A 33 0.21 5.58 9.83
N GLN A 34 1.19 6.13 10.55
CA GLN A 34 2.48 6.52 9.96
C GLN A 34 3.25 5.31 9.43
N THR A 35 3.26 4.20 10.17
CA THR A 35 3.86 2.95 9.72
C THR A 35 3.14 2.40 8.49
N GLY A 36 1.80 2.41 8.50
CA GLY A 36 0.98 2.00 7.36
C GLY A 36 1.24 2.85 6.11
N LEU A 37 1.31 4.18 6.26
CA LEU A 37 1.64 5.08 5.17
C LEU A 37 3.01 4.78 4.55
N GLN A 38 4.01 4.44 5.37
CA GLN A 38 5.33 4.08 4.85
C GLN A 38 5.27 2.77 4.05
N LEU A 39 4.55 1.77 4.56
CA LEU A 39 4.35 0.51 3.85
C LEU A 39 3.66 0.73 2.50
N GLU A 40 2.62 1.57 2.45
CA GLU A 40 1.91 1.87 1.21
C GLU A 40 2.79 2.57 0.17
N LYS A 41 3.65 3.50 0.63
CA LYS A 41 4.65 4.14 -0.24
C LYS A 41 5.68 3.14 -0.77
N ASP A 42 6.14 2.21 0.05
CA ASP A 42 7.11 1.19 -0.34
C ASP A 42 6.49 0.25 -1.40
N VAL A 43 5.23 -0.16 -1.21
CA VAL A 43 4.49 -0.97 -2.19
C VAL A 43 4.24 -0.20 -3.49
N TYR A 44 3.84 1.07 -3.40
CA TYR A 44 3.65 1.92 -4.58
C TYR A 44 4.95 2.09 -5.37
N GLN A 45 6.07 2.30 -4.69
CA GLN A 45 7.38 2.39 -5.32
C GLN A 45 7.75 1.07 -6.03
N ALA A 46 7.51 -0.08 -5.40
CA ALA A 46 7.74 -1.39 -6.03
C ALA A 46 6.86 -1.60 -7.28
N LEU A 47 5.61 -1.10 -7.29
CA LEU A 47 4.74 -1.14 -8.46
C LEU A 47 5.26 -0.23 -9.59
N LEU A 48 5.77 0.95 -9.27
CA LEU A 48 6.37 1.85 -10.26
C LEU A 48 7.64 1.24 -10.89
N GLU A 49 8.46 0.57 -10.09
CA GLU A 49 9.64 -0.14 -10.60
C GLU A 49 9.26 -1.30 -11.51
N LEU A 50 8.22 -2.06 -11.16
CA LEU A 50 7.67 -3.12 -12.00
C LEU A 50 7.07 -2.56 -13.30
N HIS A 51 6.37 -1.43 -13.23
CA HIS A 51 5.83 -0.73 -14.40
C HIS A 51 6.94 -0.22 -15.33
N ALA A 52 8.00 0.37 -14.78
CA ALA A 52 9.16 0.81 -15.55
C ALA A 52 9.87 -0.38 -16.22
N MET A 53 9.95 -1.53 -15.54
CA MET A 53 10.48 -2.77 -16.12
C MET A 53 9.61 -3.26 -17.28
N ALA A 54 8.30 -3.33 -17.09
CA ALA A 54 7.34 -3.72 -18.12
C ALA A 54 7.45 -2.80 -19.36
N SER A 55 7.54 -1.49 -19.14
CA SER A 55 7.74 -0.47 -20.18
C SER A 55 9.05 -0.69 -20.94
N LYS A 56 10.16 -0.96 -20.23
CA LYS A 56 11.47 -1.25 -20.84
C LYS A 56 11.44 -2.50 -21.72
N HIS A 57 10.62 -3.49 -21.36
CA HIS A 57 10.43 -4.71 -22.11
C HIS A 57 9.30 -4.63 -23.16
N ALA A 58 8.72 -3.45 -23.36
CA ALA A 58 7.60 -3.22 -24.26
C ALA A 58 6.42 -4.19 -24.02
N ASP A 59 6.03 -4.37 -22.75
CA ASP A 59 4.86 -5.15 -22.33
C ASP A 59 3.67 -4.22 -21.99
N PRO A 60 2.89 -3.78 -22.99
CA PRO A 60 1.79 -2.84 -22.78
C PRO A 60 0.65 -3.43 -21.95
N HIS A 61 0.46 -4.76 -21.98
CA HIS A 61 -0.61 -5.41 -21.23
C HIS A 61 -0.28 -5.44 -19.73
N LEU A 62 1.00 -5.59 -19.35
CA LEU A 62 1.39 -5.49 -17.94
C LEU A 62 1.34 -4.04 -17.43
N THR A 63 1.76 -3.05 -18.22
CA THR A 63 1.64 -1.65 -17.80
C THR A 63 0.19 -1.24 -17.59
N ASP A 64 -0.71 -1.58 -18.52
CA ASP A 64 -2.16 -1.32 -18.41
C ASP A 64 -2.77 -2.00 -17.18
N TYR A 65 -2.41 -3.27 -16.94
CA TYR A 65 -2.88 -4.01 -15.77
C TYR A 65 -2.44 -3.35 -14.45
N LEU A 66 -1.19 -2.88 -14.36
CA LEU A 66 -0.69 -2.20 -13.16
C LEU A 66 -1.40 -0.86 -12.94
N GLU A 67 -1.59 -0.09 -14.01
CA GLU A 67 -2.27 1.21 -13.97
C GLU A 67 -3.73 1.07 -13.54
N GLY A 68 -4.47 0.16 -14.16
CA GLY A 68 -5.91 0.00 -13.94
C GLY A 68 -6.27 -0.66 -12.61
N GLU A 69 -5.49 -1.63 -12.15
CA GLU A 69 -5.86 -2.45 -10.99
C GLU A 69 -5.15 -2.09 -9.69
N PHE A 70 -4.04 -1.34 -9.73
CA PHE A 70 -3.22 -1.11 -8.54
C PHE A 70 -2.76 0.33 -8.34
N LEU A 71 -2.26 1.02 -9.37
CA LEU A 71 -1.67 2.35 -9.17
C LEU A 71 -2.71 3.37 -8.68
N ASP A 72 -3.94 3.35 -9.22
CA ASP A 72 -5.02 4.22 -8.75
C ASP A 72 -5.48 3.87 -7.33
N GLU A 73 -5.57 2.58 -6.99
CA GLU A 73 -5.89 2.10 -5.64
C GLU A 73 -4.82 2.58 -4.63
N GLN A 74 -3.53 2.49 -4.97
CA GLN A 74 -2.44 2.97 -4.11
C GLN A 74 -2.47 4.47 -3.89
N VAL A 75 -2.74 5.28 -4.93
CA VAL A 75 -2.82 6.74 -4.77
C VAL A 75 -3.95 7.12 -3.82
N LYS A 76 -5.10 6.42 -3.90
CA LYS A 76 -6.23 6.60 -2.98
C LYS A 76 -5.87 6.19 -1.56
N SER A 77 -5.29 5.00 -1.37
CA SER A 77 -4.85 4.51 -0.04
C SER A 77 -3.85 5.48 0.60
N ILE A 78 -2.81 5.89 -0.11
CA ILE A 78 -1.81 6.84 0.40
C ILE A 78 -2.46 8.15 0.85
N LYS A 79 -3.40 8.68 0.07
CA LYS A 79 -4.14 9.90 0.44
C LYS A 79 -4.94 9.70 1.72
N GLU A 80 -5.68 8.60 1.82
CA GLU A 80 -6.49 8.26 2.98
C GLU A 80 -5.64 8.16 4.27
N TYR A 81 -4.49 7.48 4.21
CA TYR A 81 -3.54 7.44 5.33
C TYR A 81 -3.03 8.84 5.73
N VAL A 82 -2.74 9.71 4.77
CA VAL A 82 -2.32 11.09 5.04
C VAL A 82 -3.44 11.89 5.72
N GLU A 83 -4.69 11.71 5.30
CA GLU A 83 -5.86 12.33 5.92
C GLU A 83 -6.05 11.84 7.36
N TYR A 84 -5.93 10.54 7.61
CA TYR A 84 -5.98 9.97 8.96
C TYR A 84 -4.89 10.52 9.87
N ILE A 85 -3.64 10.58 9.40
CA ILE A 85 -2.53 11.15 10.16
C ILE A 85 -2.79 12.61 10.50
N THR A 86 -3.27 13.39 9.53
CA THR A 86 -3.59 14.82 9.73
C THR A 86 -4.70 15.00 10.75
N ASN A 87 -5.75 14.17 10.69
CA ASN A 87 -6.85 14.20 11.65
C ASN A 87 -6.39 13.79 13.06
N LEU A 88 -5.62 12.71 13.19
CA LEU A 88 -5.06 12.24 14.46
C LEU A 88 -4.16 13.30 15.13
N GLN A 89 -3.32 13.97 14.34
CA GLN A 89 -2.50 15.09 14.83
C GLN A 89 -3.35 16.27 15.31
N ARG A 90 -4.49 16.52 14.67
CA ARG A 90 -5.40 17.63 15.01
C ARG A 90 -6.23 17.36 16.27
N VAL A 91 -6.75 16.15 16.42
CA VAL A 91 -7.64 15.80 17.55
C VAL A 91 -6.87 15.54 18.85
N GLY A 92 -5.58 15.20 18.76
CA GLY A 92 -4.74 14.92 19.92
C GLY A 92 -5.08 13.58 20.60
N THR A 93 -4.36 13.28 21.68
CA THR A 93 -4.46 11.98 22.36
C THR A 93 -5.67 11.86 23.29
N GLY A 94 -6.10 10.63 23.59
CA GLY A 94 -7.16 10.35 24.55
C GLY A 94 -8.56 10.49 23.93
N LEU A 95 -9.30 11.56 24.26
CA LEU A 95 -10.67 11.74 23.75
C LEU A 95 -10.69 11.94 22.23
N GLY A 96 -9.67 12.60 21.67
CA GLY A 96 -9.55 12.82 20.23
C GLY A 96 -9.42 11.52 19.45
N GLU A 97 -8.54 10.62 19.91
CA GLU A 97 -8.36 9.28 19.35
C GLU A 97 -9.64 8.43 19.45
N TYR A 98 -10.36 8.51 20.57
CA TYR A 98 -11.64 7.80 20.73
C TYR A 98 -12.71 8.29 19.76
N ILE A 99 -12.84 9.60 19.57
CA ILE A 99 -13.80 10.16 18.60
C ILE A 99 -13.39 9.80 17.18
N PHE A 100 -12.10 9.89 16.86
CA PHE A 100 -11.56 9.48 15.56
C PHE A 100 -11.89 8.02 15.24
N ASP A 101 -11.66 7.09 16.18
CA ASP A 101 -11.98 5.67 16.01
C ASP A 101 -13.48 5.42 15.81
N LYS A 102 -14.33 6.21 16.46
CA LYS A 102 -15.79 6.07 16.37
C LYS A 102 -16.36 6.62 15.05
N ASP A 103 -15.71 7.62 14.48
CA ASP A 103 -16.14 8.31 13.26
C ASP A 103 -15.46 7.78 11.98
N LEU A 104 -14.57 6.78 12.12
CA LEU A 104 -13.93 6.05 11.03
C LEU A 104 -14.94 5.17 10.26
#